data_AF-A0A090R9B2-F1
#
_entry.id   AF-A0A090R9B2-F1
#
_cell.length_a   1.000
_cell.length_b   1.000
_cell.length_c   1.000
_cell.angle_alpha   90.00
_cell.angle_beta   90.00
_cell.angle_gamma   90.00
#
_symmetry.space_group_name_H-M   'P 1'
#
loop_
_entity.id
_entity.type
_entity.pdbx_description
1 polymer ?
#
loop_
_entity_poly.entity_id
_entity_poly.type
_entity_poly.pdbx_seq_one_letter_code
_entity_poly.pdbx_strand_id
1 'polypeptide(L)'
;MNSIKPLLKKLIPVRTGYRIYLRDISAIAVLLLPLTLANAVAVLLGHGFRYADYSDIASMFFRLSDMLINIYPLALCVVTSYYLSHKTNINSAIFIIYSVALLYLVSIANGSLSAAYHLPNNPLVAIVSAFITLAYCTRINLPTLEPQAVNFAPTLFKHVLHFFVFASLALSLSTLSLQFVQDISAQIKAVQPDPLTFTGGLIYQSILGLLGAIGINGHNLLFSVKQMLYAVTQENLTAWQAGEASLNVISQAFMMPLCQWGVLATVSACCCVFCFSQKSVTTSCWRWLLCRW
;
A
#
# COMPACT_ATOMS: atom_id res chain seq x y z
N MET A 1 48.36 15.82 17.47
CA MET A 1 47.51 15.91 16.24
C MET A 1 46.76 14.58 16.04
N ASN A 2 45.63 14.39 16.74
CA ASN A 2 44.74 13.23 16.59
C ASN A 2 43.30 13.74 16.65
N SER A 3 42.72 14.18 15.53
CA SER A 3 41.29 14.54 15.49
C SER A 3 40.69 14.62 14.08
N ILE A 4 40.84 13.59 13.22
CA ILE A 4 40.05 13.47 11.97
C ILE A 4 39.76 11.99 11.65
N LYS A 5 39.33 11.20 12.65
CA LYS A 5 38.87 9.81 12.42
C LYS A 5 37.38 9.53 12.67
N PRO A 6 36.59 10.32 13.41
CA PRO A 6 35.18 9.96 13.63
C PRO A 6 34.21 10.43 12.52
N LEU A 7 34.63 11.29 11.59
CA LEU A 7 33.73 11.87 10.58
C LEU A 7 33.57 11.03 9.30
N LEU A 8 34.49 10.11 9.00
CA LEU A 8 34.44 9.28 7.79
C LEU A 8 33.57 8.00 7.92
N LYS A 9 32.98 7.74 9.09
CA LYS A 9 32.09 6.58 9.32
C LYS A 9 30.64 6.82 8.86
N LYS A 10 30.33 8.01 8.33
CA LYS A 10 28.97 8.44 7.94
C LYS A 10 28.63 8.24 6.46
N LEU A 11 29.55 7.73 5.66
CA LEU A 11 29.29 7.34 4.27
C LEU A 11 29.14 5.82 4.20
N ILE A 12 27.95 5.34 4.56
CA ILE A 12 27.51 4.03 4.08
C ILE A 12 27.60 4.10 2.55
N PRO A 13 28.36 3.23 1.87
CA PRO A 13 28.40 3.25 0.43
C PRO A 13 26.97 3.08 -0.08
N VAL A 14 26.50 4.01 -0.91
CA VAL A 14 25.11 4.07 -1.43
C VAL A 14 24.66 2.71 -1.98
N ARG A 15 25.59 1.95 -2.57
CA ARG A 15 25.39 0.60 -3.10
C ARG A 15 25.02 -0.45 -2.04
N THR A 16 25.53 -0.33 -0.81
CA THR A 16 25.27 -1.25 0.30
C THR A 16 23.93 -0.95 0.96
N GLY A 17 23.59 0.34 1.12
CA GLY A 17 22.29 0.77 1.63
C GLY A 17 21.13 0.36 0.71
N TYR A 18 21.31 0.49 -0.61
CA TYR A 18 20.32 0.09 -1.61
C TYR A 18 20.00 -1.42 -1.59
N ARG A 19 21.02 -2.28 -1.45
CA ARG A 19 20.80 -3.74 -1.34
C ARG A 19 20.04 -4.13 -0.08
N ILE A 20 20.30 -3.46 1.03
CA ILE A 20 19.60 -3.72 2.29
C ILE A 20 18.14 -3.25 2.16
N TYR A 21 17.92 -2.05 1.63
CA TYR A 21 16.58 -1.51 1.39
C TYR A 21 15.72 -2.40 0.47
N LEU A 22 16.26 -2.81 -0.67
CA LEU A 22 15.56 -3.71 -1.59
C LEU A 22 15.22 -5.06 -0.93
N ARG A 23 16.14 -5.61 -0.14
CA ARG A 23 15.91 -6.84 0.61
C ARG A 23 14.77 -6.67 1.61
N ASP A 24 14.76 -5.56 2.32
CA ASP A 24 13.77 -5.27 3.35
C ASP A 24 12.36 -5.11 2.75
N ILE A 25 12.22 -4.38 1.64
CA ILE A 25 10.95 -4.26 0.90
C ILE A 25 10.52 -5.61 0.33
N SER A 26 11.45 -6.38 -0.23
CA SER A 26 11.12 -7.70 -0.77
C SER A 26 10.60 -8.65 0.32
N ALA A 27 11.13 -8.59 1.53
CA ALA A 27 10.67 -9.40 2.66
C ALA A 27 9.24 -9.03 3.08
N ILE A 28 8.92 -7.73 3.13
CA ILE A 28 7.56 -7.23 3.41
C ILE A 28 6.59 -7.69 2.32
N ALA A 29 6.99 -7.60 1.05
CA ALA A 29 6.16 -8.03 -0.08
C ALA A 29 5.88 -9.54 -0.04
N VAL A 30 6.86 -10.36 0.30
CA VAL A 30 6.70 -11.83 0.44
C VAL A 30 5.70 -12.18 1.55
N LEU A 31 5.72 -11.46 2.67
CA LEU A 31 4.78 -11.68 3.78
C LEU A 31 3.33 -11.28 3.43
N LEU A 32 3.12 -10.39 2.47
CA LEU A 32 1.80 -9.98 1.98
C LEU A 32 1.27 -10.83 0.82
N LEU A 33 2.15 -11.64 0.22
CA LEU A 33 1.85 -12.43 -0.97
C LEU A 33 0.60 -13.33 -0.81
N PRO A 34 0.39 -14.05 0.33
CA PRO A 34 -0.80 -14.86 0.51
C PRO A 34 -2.11 -14.08 0.39
N LEU A 35 -2.15 -12.85 0.93
CA LEU A 35 -3.33 -11.98 0.88
C LEU A 35 -3.62 -11.54 -0.57
N THR A 36 -2.58 -11.12 -1.30
CA THR A 36 -2.71 -10.68 -2.69
C THR A 36 -3.09 -11.81 -3.64
N LEU A 37 -2.53 -13.01 -3.44
CA LEU A 37 -2.89 -14.20 -4.22
C LEU A 37 -4.31 -14.66 -3.90
N ALA A 38 -4.71 -14.68 -2.64
CA ALA A 38 -6.09 -15.02 -2.25
C ALA A 38 -7.10 -14.09 -2.93
N ASN A 39 -6.80 -12.79 -2.98
CA ASN A 39 -7.62 -11.82 -3.70
C ASN A 39 -7.69 -12.13 -5.20
N ALA A 40 -6.55 -12.39 -5.84
CA ALA A 40 -6.50 -12.72 -7.27
C ALA A 40 -7.27 -14.00 -7.62
N VAL A 41 -7.15 -15.04 -6.78
CA VAL A 41 -7.90 -16.29 -6.92
C VAL A 41 -9.40 -16.04 -6.74
N ALA A 42 -9.81 -15.22 -5.76
CA ALA A 42 -11.21 -14.87 -5.57
C ALA A 42 -11.80 -14.16 -6.79
N VAL A 43 -11.09 -13.19 -7.38
CA VAL A 43 -11.51 -12.52 -8.63
C VAL A 43 -11.62 -13.51 -9.79
N LEU A 44 -10.62 -14.39 -9.96
CA LEU A 44 -10.60 -15.38 -11.02
C LEU A 44 -11.79 -16.35 -10.91
N LEU A 45 -12.05 -16.86 -9.71
CA LEU A 45 -13.20 -17.72 -9.45
C LEU A 45 -14.52 -16.97 -9.66
N GLY A 46 -14.62 -15.70 -9.25
CA GLY A 46 -15.79 -14.86 -9.50
C GLY A 46 -16.11 -14.74 -11.00
N HIS A 47 -15.09 -14.52 -11.83
CA HIS A 47 -15.25 -14.52 -13.29
C HIS A 47 -15.58 -15.90 -13.86
N GLY A 48 -14.93 -16.97 -13.36
CA GLY A 48 -15.17 -18.34 -13.79
C GLY A 48 -16.60 -18.81 -13.53
N PHE A 49 -17.14 -18.56 -12.34
CA PHE A 49 -18.53 -18.88 -12.00
C PHE A 49 -19.53 -18.02 -12.77
N ARG A 50 -19.21 -16.75 -13.05
CA ARG A 50 -20.07 -15.90 -13.88
C ARG A 50 -20.14 -16.37 -15.33
N TYR A 51 -19.05 -16.92 -15.85
CA TYR A 51 -19.02 -17.52 -17.19
C TYR A 51 -19.84 -18.82 -17.26
N ALA A 52 -19.89 -19.58 -16.16
CA ALA A 52 -20.70 -20.79 -16.04
C ALA A 52 -22.17 -20.53 -15.61
N ASP A 53 -22.66 -19.30 -15.74
CA ASP A 53 -24.01 -18.85 -15.37
C ASP A 53 -24.40 -19.00 -13.87
N TYR A 54 -23.43 -19.25 -12.99
CA TYR A 54 -23.63 -19.26 -11.53
C TYR A 54 -23.41 -17.86 -10.93
N SER A 55 -24.35 -16.94 -11.21
CA SER A 55 -24.26 -15.53 -10.82
C SER A 55 -24.20 -15.27 -9.31
N ASP A 56 -24.93 -16.05 -8.50
CA ASP A 56 -24.94 -15.90 -7.04
C ASP A 56 -23.59 -16.25 -6.41
N ILE A 57 -22.98 -17.37 -6.83
CA ILE A 57 -21.67 -17.81 -6.36
C ILE A 57 -20.58 -16.82 -6.81
N ALA A 58 -20.67 -16.35 -8.06
CA ALA A 58 -19.78 -15.32 -8.57
C ALA A 58 -19.83 -14.05 -7.69
N SER A 59 -21.02 -13.61 -7.30
CA SER A 59 -21.20 -12.43 -6.43
C SER A 59 -20.57 -12.60 -5.04
N MET A 60 -20.53 -13.82 -4.50
CA MET A 60 -19.86 -14.10 -3.22
C MET A 60 -18.35 -13.96 -3.36
N PHE A 61 -17.76 -14.49 -4.44
CA PHE A 61 -16.33 -14.36 -4.69
C PHE A 61 -15.90 -12.91 -4.97
N PHE A 62 -16.71 -12.12 -5.67
CA PHE A 62 -16.44 -10.70 -5.82
C PHE A 62 -16.51 -9.95 -4.49
N ARG A 63 -17.50 -10.25 -3.63
CA ARG A 63 -17.57 -9.69 -2.27
C ARG A 63 -16.36 -10.06 -1.41
N LEU A 64 -15.90 -11.31 -1.50
CA LEU A 64 -14.69 -11.74 -0.81
C LEU A 64 -13.46 -10.97 -1.29
N SER A 65 -13.33 -10.78 -2.61
CA SER A 65 -12.25 -9.96 -3.19
C SER A 65 -12.30 -8.52 -2.68
N ASP A 66 -13.48 -7.91 -2.66
CA ASP A 66 -13.68 -6.55 -2.14
C ASP A 66 -13.26 -6.45 -0.67
N MET A 67 -13.54 -7.44 0.17
CA MET A 67 -13.06 -7.45 1.56
C MET A 67 -11.54 -7.59 1.64
N LEU A 68 -10.95 -8.52 0.88
CA LEU A 68 -9.50 -8.79 0.92
C LEU A 68 -8.68 -7.57 0.47
N ILE A 69 -9.11 -6.87 -0.59
CA ILE A 69 -8.41 -5.66 -1.06
C ILE A 69 -8.51 -4.51 -0.05
N ASN A 70 -9.63 -4.39 0.68
CA ASN A 70 -9.80 -3.37 1.71
C ASN A 70 -8.99 -3.66 2.99
N ILE A 71 -8.65 -4.92 3.28
CA ILE A 71 -7.77 -5.30 4.41
C ILE A 71 -6.29 -5.03 4.09
N TYR A 72 -5.92 -4.94 2.81
CA TYR A 72 -4.54 -4.86 2.37
C TYR A 72 -3.71 -3.75 3.06
N PRO A 73 -4.16 -2.47 3.15
CA PRO A 73 -3.36 -1.42 3.78
C PRO A 73 -3.09 -1.67 5.27
N LEU A 74 -4.07 -2.21 5.99
CA LEU A 74 -3.93 -2.59 7.40
C LEU A 74 -2.93 -3.74 7.55
N ALA A 75 -3.04 -4.78 6.72
CA ALA A 75 -2.10 -5.89 6.71
C ALA A 75 -0.67 -5.42 6.39
N LEU A 76 -0.52 -4.50 5.43
CA LEU A 76 0.76 -3.88 5.10
C LEU A 76 1.37 -3.12 6.29
N CYS A 77 0.56 -2.38 7.05
CA CYS A 77 1.02 -1.72 8.27
C CYS A 77 1.54 -2.72 9.30
N VAL A 78 0.76 -3.77 9.58
CA VAL A 78 1.11 -4.80 10.57
C VAL A 78 2.38 -5.55 10.18
N VAL A 79 2.48 -6.00 8.92
CA VAL A 79 3.64 -6.74 8.40
C VAL A 79 4.89 -5.87 8.39
N THR A 80 4.79 -4.61 7.93
CA THR A 80 5.91 -3.66 7.94
C THR A 80 6.37 -3.39 9.37
N SER A 81 5.42 -3.22 10.28
CA SER A 81 5.67 -2.97 11.70
C SER A 81 6.38 -4.15 12.37
N TYR A 82 5.89 -5.37 12.13
CA TYR A 82 6.51 -6.61 12.61
C TYR A 82 7.94 -6.80 12.08
N TYR A 83 8.13 -6.53 10.79
CA TYR A 83 9.44 -6.64 10.15
C TYR A 83 10.46 -5.64 10.74
N LEU A 84 10.06 -4.37 10.87
CA LEU A 84 10.91 -3.31 11.42
C LEU A 84 11.23 -3.54 12.89
N SER A 85 10.24 -3.94 13.71
CA SER A 85 10.45 -4.19 15.13
C SER A 85 11.45 -5.34 15.37
N HIS A 86 11.34 -6.41 14.58
CA HIS A 86 12.29 -7.53 14.64
C HIS A 86 13.70 -7.09 14.24
N LYS A 87 13.84 -6.23 13.23
CA LYS A 87 15.14 -5.71 12.79
C LYS A 87 15.81 -4.81 13.84
N THR A 88 15.03 -4.03 14.58
CA THR A 88 15.54 -3.12 15.63
C THR A 88 15.50 -3.70 17.03
N ASN A 89 15.10 -4.97 17.19
CA ASN A 89 15.00 -5.67 18.47
C ASN A 89 14.06 -4.98 19.49
N ILE A 90 12.97 -4.38 18.98
CA ILE A 90 11.91 -3.75 19.77
C ILE A 90 10.76 -4.76 19.90
N ASN A 91 10.03 -4.75 21.02
CA ASN A 91 8.86 -5.62 21.20
C ASN A 91 7.83 -5.40 20.08
N SER A 92 7.64 -6.45 19.26
CA SER A 92 6.78 -6.39 18.07
C SER A 92 5.32 -6.10 18.38
N ALA A 93 4.78 -6.62 19.50
CA ALA A 93 3.38 -6.41 19.85
C ALA A 93 3.10 -4.92 20.13
N ILE A 94 3.94 -4.29 20.95
CA ILE A 94 3.82 -2.86 21.30
C ILE A 94 4.00 -2.01 20.04
N PHE A 95 5.00 -2.33 19.22
CA PHE A 95 5.28 -1.61 17.99
C PHE A 95 4.10 -1.63 16.99
N ILE A 96 3.46 -2.79 16.84
CA ILE A 96 2.27 -2.94 15.97
C ILE A 96 1.11 -2.10 16.51
N ILE A 97 0.84 -2.13 17.82
CA ILE A 97 -0.24 -1.35 18.44
C ILE A 97 -0.06 0.15 18.16
N TYR A 98 1.14 0.68 18.34
CA TYR A 98 1.44 2.10 18.08
C TYR A 98 1.25 2.44 16.60
N SER A 99 1.78 1.61 15.69
CA SER A 99 1.69 1.87 14.25
C SER A 99 0.25 1.80 13.73
N VAL A 100 -0.55 0.85 14.20
CA VAL A 100 -1.97 0.75 13.86
C VAL A 100 -2.76 1.93 14.42
N ALA A 101 -2.50 2.35 15.66
CA ALA A 101 -3.15 3.53 16.25
C ALA A 101 -2.87 4.80 15.42
N LEU A 102 -1.62 5.01 15.02
CA LEU A 102 -1.23 6.13 14.16
C LEU A 102 -1.92 6.06 12.78
N LEU A 103 -1.94 4.87 12.15
CA LEU A 103 -2.63 4.66 10.87
C LEU A 103 -4.11 5.06 10.95
N TYR A 104 -4.83 4.63 12.00
CA TYR A 104 -6.23 4.97 12.17
C TYR A 104 -6.45 6.45 12.42
N LEU A 105 -5.68 7.07 13.31
CA LEU A 105 -5.82 8.51 13.61
C LEU A 105 -5.58 9.38 12.36
N VAL A 106 -4.57 9.05 11.55
CA VAL A 106 -4.30 9.75 10.28
C VAL A 106 -5.38 9.47 9.25
N SER A 107 -5.87 8.23 9.16
CA SER A 107 -6.90 7.85 8.17
C SER A 107 -8.26 8.49 8.47
N ILE A 108 -8.62 8.64 9.75
CA ILE A 108 -9.83 9.33 10.18
C ILE A 108 -9.75 10.82 9.81
N ALA A 109 -8.64 11.49 10.13
CA ALA A 109 -8.48 12.92 9.85
C ALA A 109 -8.52 13.23 8.34
N ASN A 110 -7.95 12.36 7.51
CA ASN A 110 -7.92 12.52 6.06
C ASN A 110 -9.20 12.03 5.35
N GLY A 111 -10.16 11.45 6.08
CA GLY A 111 -11.35 10.83 5.48
C GLY A 111 -11.03 9.66 4.55
N SER A 112 -9.87 9.02 4.72
CA SER A 112 -9.36 7.96 3.84
C SER A 112 -9.79 6.55 4.27
N LEU A 113 -10.90 6.45 4.99
CA LEU A 113 -11.51 5.17 5.37
C LEU A 113 -12.37 4.65 4.21
N SER A 114 -12.42 3.34 4.04
CA SER A 114 -13.33 2.73 3.07
C SER A 114 -14.78 2.93 3.50
N ALA A 115 -15.64 3.39 2.60
CA ALA A 115 -17.04 3.70 2.91
C ALA A 115 -17.83 2.46 3.36
N ALA A 116 -17.47 1.27 2.86
CA ALA A 116 -18.18 0.02 3.16
C ALA A 116 -17.70 -0.65 4.46
N TYR A 117 -16.40 -0.60 4.75
CA TYR A 117 -15.78 -1.41 5.82
C TYR A 117 -15.12 -0.58 6.92
N HIS A 118 -15.06 0.74 6.78
CA HIS A 118 -14.39 1.66 7.72
C HIS A 118 -12.93 1.28 7.99
N LEU A 119 -12.26 0.68 7.01
CA LEU A 119 -10.85 0.29 7.09
C LEU A 119 -9.96 1.36 6.46
N PRO A 120 -8.71 1.55 6.94
CA PRO A 120 -7.74 2.42 6.31
C PRO A 120 -7.51 2.03 4.84
N ASN A 121 -7.75 2.96 3.91
CA ASN A 121 -7.71 2.67 2.48
C ASN A 121 -6.41 3.16 1.79
N ASN A 122 -5.41 3.58 2.57
CA ASN A 122 -4.18 4.15 2.04
C ASN A 122 -2.94 3.32 2.47
N PRO A 123 -2.38 2.46 1.59
CA PRO A 123 -1.22 1.65 1.90
C PRO A 123 0.05 2.48 2.19
N LEU A 124 0.10 3.71 1.71
CA LEU A 124 1.26 4.55 1.89
C LEU A 124 1.30 5.17 3.28
N VAL A 125 0.15 5.61 3.76
CA VAL A 125 -0.04 6.02 5.15
C VAL A 125 0.33 4.86 6.07
N ALA A 126 -0.03 3.62 5.72
CA ALA A 126 0.37 2.42 6.47
C ALA A 126 1.90 2.27 6.60
N ILE A 127 2.64 2.39 5.51
CA ILE A 127 4.12 2.33 5.54
C ILE A 127 4.69 3.50 6.35
N VAL A 128 4.24 4.73 6.08
CA VAL A 128 4.69 5.95 6.77
C VAL A 128 4.42 5.85 8.26
N SER A 129 3.25 5.35 8.66
CA SER A 129 2.91 5.15 10.07
C SER A 129 3.89 4.20 10.77
N ALA A 130 4.29 3.10 10.13
CA ALA A 130 5.29 2.19 10.69
C ALA A 130 6.67 2.86 10.85
N PHE A 131 7.09 3.68 9.89
CA PHE A 131 8.36 4.42 9.99
C PHE A 131 8.35 5.53 11.05
N ILE A 132 7.24 6.23 11.22
CA ILE A 132 7.09 7.25 12.26
C ILE A 132 7.11 6.60 13.65
N THR A 133 6.41 5.47 13.81
CA THR A 133 6.52 4.66 15.04
C THR A 133 7.95 4.21 15.28
N LEU A 134 8.70 3.82 14.23
CA LEU A 134 10.11 3.49 14.36
C LEU A 134 10.95 4.65 14.87
N ALA A 135 10.75 5.85 14.32
CA ALA A 135 11.44 7.05 14.77
C ALA A 135 11.13 7.39 16.24
N TYR A 136 9.90 7.13 16.69
CA TYR A 136 9.49 7.32 18.08
C TYR A 136 10.14 6.28 19.01
N CYS A 137 9.96 4.98 18.72
CA CYS A 137 10.44 3.88 19.56
C CYS A 137 11.97 3.74 19.59
N THR A 138 12.69 4.27 18.60
CA THR A 138 14.17 4.30 18.64
C THR A 138 14.72 5.45 19.49
N ARG A 139 13.95 6.52 19.69
CA ARG A 139 14.34 7.63 20.57
C ARG A 139 13.91 7.40 22.02
N ILE A 140 12.84 6.65 22.24
CA ILE A 140 12.29 6.36 23.56
C ILE A 140 12.51 4.88 23.84
N ASN A 141 13.42 4.59 24.77
CA ASN A 141 13.70 3.22 25.18
C ASN A 141 12.52 2.66 25.98
N LEU A 142 11.70 1.83 25.35
CA LEU A 142 10.54 1.18 25.97
C LEU A 142 11.00 -0.11 26.67
N PRO A 143 10.90 -0.21 28.01
CA PRO A 143 11.27 -1.43 28.72
C PRO A 143 10.32 -2.58 28.36
N THR A 144 10.83 -3.81 28.35
CA THR A 144 10.00 -5.00 28.10
C THR A 144 8.96 -5.16 29.21
N LEU A 145 7.71 -5.39 28.84
CA LEU A 145 6.61 -5.61 29.78
C LEU A 145 6.56 -7.09 30.17
N GLU A 146 6.93 -7.40 31.41
CA GLU A 146 6.88 -8.76 31.96
C GLU A 146 5.78 -8.85 33.03
N PRO A 147 4.67 -9.60 32.80
CA PRO A 147 3.52 -9.64 33.71
C PRO A 147 3.86 -10.13 35.13
N GLN A 148 4.94 -10.90 35.28
CA GLN A 148 5.36 -11.50 36.55
C GLN A 148 6.45 -10.70 37.28
N ALA A 149 6.88 -9.56 36.73
CA ALA A 149 7.92 -8.75 37.35
C ALA A 149 7.38 -7.98 38.56
N VAL A 150 8.17 -7.89 39.63
CA VAL A 150 7.85 -7.11 40.84
C VAL A 150 7.62 -5.63 40.51
N ASN A 151 8.27 -5.13 39.45
CA ASN A 151 8.15 -3.76 38.95
C ASN A 151 7.08 -3.60 37.85
N PHE A 152 6.12 -4.51 37.74
CA PHE A 152 5.10 -4.47 36.69
C PHE A 152 4.27 -3.19 36.71
N ALA A 153 3.71 -2.80 37.86
CA ALA A 153 2.86 -1.61 37.99
C ALA A 153 3.53 -0.29 37.56
N PRO A 154 4.73 0.08 38.06
CA PRO A 154 5.39 1.31 37.61
C PRO A 154 5.83 1.24 36.14
N THR A 155 6.16 0.06 35.62
CA THR A 155 6.51 -0.14 34.21
C THR A 155 5.28 0.02 33.31
N LEU A 156 4.14 -0.54 33.70
CA LEU A 156 2.87 -0.37 33.01
C LEU A 156 2.47 1.11 32.95
N PHE A 157 2.58 1.85 34.05
CA PHE A 157 2.26 3.28 34.07
C PHE A 157 3.14 4.07 33.09
N LYS A 158 4.44 3.74 32.99
CA LYS A 158 5.34 4.33 31.97
C LYS A 158 4.88 4.02 30.55
N HIS A 159 4.46 2.79 30.26
CA HIS A 159 3.92 2.42 28.95
C HIS A 159 2.64 3.16 28.59
N VAL A 160 1.73 3.32 29.55
CA VAL A 160 0.50 4.11 29.38
C VAL A 160 0.85 5.56 29.08
N LEU A 161 1.78 6.16 29.83
CA LEU A 161 2.23 7.54 29.59
C LEU A 161 2.86 7.71 28.21
N HIS A 162 3.76 6.79 27.81
CA HIS A 162 4.39 6.84 26.49
C HIS A 162 3.38 6.65 25.36
N PHE A 163 2.38 5.79 25.53
CA PHE A 163 1.33 5.60 24.55
C PHE A 163 0.44 6.84 24.46
N PHE A 164 0.10 7.46 25.58
CA PHE A 164 -0.69 8.70 25.62
C PHE A 164 0.04 9.84 24.91
N VAL A 165 1.33 10.04 25.19
CA VAL A 165 2.16 11.03 24.50
C VAL A 165 2.22 10.73 23.00
N PHE A 166 2.45 9.48 22.62
CA PHE A 166 2.45 9.08 21.21
C PHE A 166 1.11 9.36 20.52
N ALA A 167 -0.02 9.03 21.16
CA ALA A 167 -1.35 9.27 20.62
C ALA A 167 -1.64 10.78 20.44
N SER A 168 -1.19 11.63 21.38
CA SER A 168 -1.32 13.08 21.25
C SER A 168 -0.48 13.65 20.09
N LEU A 169 0.73 13.13 19.89
CA LEU A 169 1.59 13.48 18.75
C LEU A 169 0.98 12.98 17.43
N ALA A 170 0.43 11.77 17.42
CA ALA A 170 -0.25 11.18 16.28
C ALA A 170 -1.47 12.02 15.85
N LEU A 171 -2.25 12.51 16.81
CA LEU A 171 -3.39 13.40 16.55
C LEU A 171 -2.94 14.77 16.03
N SER A 172 -1.83 15.31 16.54
CA SER A 172 -1.26 16.54 15.99
C SER A 172 -0.80 16.34 14.55
N LEU A 173 -0.14 15.22 14.26
CA LEU A 173 0.33 14.88 12.92
C LEU A 173 -0.83 14.64 11.94
N SER A 174 -1.95 14.07 12.39
CA SER A 174 -3.10 13.83 11.53
C SER A 174 -3.69 15.15 11.01
N THR A 175 -3.79 16.18 11.84
CA THR A 175 -4.24 17.52 11.41
C THR A 175 -3.29 18.17 10.40
N LEU A 176 -1.98 18.01 10.56
CA LEU A 176 -0.97 18.48 9.60
C LEU A 176 -1.08 17.75 8.25
N SER A 177 -1.35 16.44 8.28
CA SER A 177 -1.51 15.65 7.05
C SER A 177 -2.72 16.11 6.22
N LEU A 178 -3.79 16.55 6.87
CA LEU A 178 -4.98 17.07 6.19
C LEU A 178 -4.67 18.35 5.43
N GLN A 179 -3.95 19.29 6.04
CA GLN A 179 -3.54 20.54 5.40
C GLN A 179 -2.69 20.26 4.16
N PHE A 180 -1.71 19.36 4.30
CA PHE A 180 -0.83 18.98 3.19
C PHE A 180 -1.59 18.37 2.00
N VAL A 181 -2.55 17.48 2.26
CA VAL A 181 -3.38 16.88 1.21
C VAL A 181 -4.25 17.92 0.52
N GLN A 182 -4.82 18.88 1.26
CA GLN A 182 -5.62 19.96 0.70
C GLN A 182 -4.80 20.88 -0.21
N ASP A 183 -3.59 21.25 0.21
CA ASP A 183 -2.68 22.11 -0.56
C ASP A 183 -2.25 21.45 -1.88
N ILE A 184 -1.86 20.17 -1.84
CA ILE A 184 -1.51 19.42 -3.05
C ILE A 184 -2.74 19.26 -3.96
N SER A 185 -3.90 18.97 -3.40
CA SER A 185 -5.13 18.81 -4.17
C SER A 185 -5.53 20.11 -4.88
N ALA A 186 -5.32 21.26 -4.25
CA ALA A 186 -5.54 22.57 -4.85
C ALA A 186 -4.61 22.81 -6.04
N GLN A 187 -3.32 22.45 -5.92
CA GLN A 187 -2.36 22.56 -7.03
C GLN A 187 -2.69 21.62 -8.20
N ILE A 188 -3.13 20.40 -7.93
CA ILE A 188 -3.52 19.45 -9.00
C ILE A 188 -4.75 19.95 -9.74
N LYS A 189 -5.75 20.50 -9.03
CA LYS A 189 -6.94 21.09 -9.66
C LYS A 189 -6.60 22.28 -10.55
N ALA A 190 -5.56 23.04 -10.24
CA ALA A 190 -5.11 24.17 -11.06
C ALA A 190 -4.52 23.75 -12.42
N VAL A 191 -4.06 22.50 -12.57
CA VAL A 191 -3.47 21.98 -13.81
C VAL A 191 -4.52 21.33 -14.74
N GLN A 192 -5.70 20.98 -14.20
CA GLN A 192 -6.90 20.52 -14.92
C GLN A 192 -6.65 19.57 -16.14
N PRO A 193 -5.85 18.49 -16.03
CA PRO A 193 -5.71 17.55 -17.13
C PRO A 193 -7.01 16.76 -17.28
N ASP A 194 -7.75 16.98 -18.37
CA ASP A 194 -8.98 16.24 -18.69
C ASP A 194 -8.64 14.75 -18.96
N PRO A 195 -9.03 13.82 -18.08
CA PRO A 195 -8.68 12.41 -18.20
C PRO A 195 -9.34 11.71 -19.41
N LEU A 196 -10.30 12.36 -20.09
CA LEU A 196 -10.93 11.86 -21.32
C LEU A 196 -10.10 12.14 -22.58
N THR A 197 -9.07 12.98 -22.47
CA THR A 197 -8.11 13.22 -23.55
C THR A 197 -6.95 12.22 -23.49
N PHE A 198 -6.28 11.97 -24.62
CA PHE A 198 -5.10 11.10 -24.64
C PHE A 198 -4.00 11.57 -23.69
N THR A 199 -3.70 12.87 -23.70
CA THR A 199 -2.68 13.47 -22.82
C THR A 199 -3.09 13.44 -21.35
N GLY A 200 -4.35 13.76 -21.03
CA GLY A 200 -4.83 13.70 -19.65
C GLY A 200 -4.96 12.27 -19.13
N GLY A 201 -5.31 11.31 -19.98
CA GLY A 201 -5.27 9.88 -19.68
C GLY A 201 -3.84 9.37 -19.40
N LEU A 202 -2.85 9.82 -20.19
CA LEU A 202 -1.44 9.54 -19.93
C LEU A 202 -0.94 10.13 -18.61
N ILE A 203 -1.33 11.37 -18.30
CA ILE A 203 -0.98 12.03 -17.02
C ILE A 203 -1.65 11.29 -15.87
N TYR A 204 -2.94 10.98 -15.98
CA TYR A 204 -3.69 10.19 -14.99
C TYR A 204 -3.00 8.85 -14.72
N GLN A 205 -2.62 8.12 -15.78
CA GLN A 205 -1.96 6.82 -15.67
C GLN A 205 -0.53 6.93 -15.14
N SER A 206 0.20 8.00 -15.47
CA SER A 206 1.54 8.27 -14.95
C SER A 206 1.50 8.60 -13.46
N ILE A 207 0.54 9.43 -13.04
CA ILE A 207 0.30 9.73 -11.62
C ILE A 207 -0.12 8.45 -10.90
N LEU A 208 -1.04 7.66 -11.45
CA LEU A 208 -1.46 6.37 -10.88
C LEU A 208 -0.26 5.41 -10.70
N GLY A 209 0.63 5.34 -11.69
CA GLY A 209 1.86 4.55 -11.65
C GLY A 209 2.90 5.07 -10.66
N LEU A 210 3.09 6.39 -10.57
CA LEU A 210 4.00 7.03 -9.60
C LEU A 210 3.49 6.90 -8.16
N LEU A 211 2.19 7.12 -7.95
CA LEU A 211 1.51 6.85 -6.69
C LEU A 211 1.71 5.39 -6.30
N GLY A 212 1.46 4.45 -7.22
CA GLY A 212 1.71 3.02 -7.02
C GLY A 212 3.17 2.68 -6.72
N ALA A 213 4.13 3.34 -7.38
CA ALA A 213 5.57 3.15 -7.16
C ALA A 213 6.04 3.66 -5.80
N ILE A 214 5.39 4.71 -5.27
CA ILE A 214 5.64 5.22 -3.92
C ILE A 214 4.86 4.40 -2.88
N GLY A 215 3.84 3.64 -3.29
CA GLY A 215 2.99 2.81 -2.43
C GLY A 215 1.63 3.45 -2.07
N ILE A 216 1.27 4.60 -2.66
CA ILE A 216 -0.10 5.12 -2.62
C ILE A 216 -0.92 4.27 -3.57
N ASN A 217 -2.04 3.73 -3.08
CA ASN A 217 -3.05 3.17 -3.98
C ASN A 217 -3.68 4.32 -4.78
N GLY A 218 -3.13 4.59 -5.97
CA GLY A 218 -3.61 5.66 -6.84
C GLY A 218 -5.08 5.48 -7.24
N HIS A 219 -5.62 4.26 -7.23
CA HIS A 219 -7.05 4.03 -7.49
C HIS A 219 -7.95 4.58 -6.39
N ASN A 220 -7.44 4.65 -5.16
CA ASN A 220 -8.18 5.21 -4.02
C ASN A 220 -8.04 6.73 -3.96
N LEU A 221 -6.85 7.26 -4.24
CA LEU A 221 -6.64 8.72 -4.25
C LEU A 221 -7.39 9.37 -5.43
N LEU A 222 -7.41 8.71 -6.59
CA LEU A 222 -8.10 9.16 -7.79
C LEU A 222 -9.47 8.48 -7.95
N PHE A 223 -10.09 8.04 -6.85
CA PHE A 223 -11.35 7.31 -6.88
C PHE A 223 -12.48 8.13 -7.52
N SER A 224 -12.56 9.43 -7.25
CA SER A 224 -13.52 10.33 -7.89
C SER A 224 -13.36 10.40 -9.41
N VAL A 225 -12.11 10.44 -9.89
CA VAL A 225 -11.78 10.42 -11.32
C VAL A 225 -12.16 9.07 -11.92
N LYS A 226 -11.91 7.96 -11.20
CA LYS A 226 -12.30 6.61 -11.61
C LYS A 226 -13.82 6.44 -11.71
N GLN A 227 -14.59 6.95 -10.75
CA GLN A 227 -16.05 6.92 -10.79
C GLN A 227 -16.60 7.75 -11.95
N MET A 228 -16.00 8.91 -12.22
CA MET A 228 -16.36 9.73 -13.39
C MET A 228 -16.06 8.99 -14.71
N LEU A 229 -14.87 8.39 -14.85
CA LEU A 229 -14.50 7.55 -15.99
C LEU A 229 -15.47 6.36 -16.16
N TYR A 230 -15.90 5.73 -15.06
CA TYR A 230 -16.88 4.66 -15.08
C TYR A 230 -18.23 5.12 -15.64
N ALA A 231 -18.75 6.23 -15.11
CA ALA A 231 -20.04 6.79 -15.50
C ALA A 231 -20.06 7.17 -16.99
N VAL A 232 -19.02 7.87 -17.46
CA VAL A 232 -18.87 8.24 -18.88
C VAL A 232 -18.74 7.01 -19.77
N THR A 233 -18.04 5.97 -19.30
CA THR A 233 -17.93 4.71 -20.05
C THR A 233 -19.27 4.00 -20.18
N GLN A 234 -20.07 3.99 -19.10
CA GLN A 234 -21.39 3.34 -19.09
C GLN A 234 -22.37 4.08 -20.01
N GLU A 235 -22.39 5.41 -19.98
CA GLU A 235 -23.20 6.25 -20.87
C GLU A 235 -22.84 6.05 -22.35
N ASN A 236 -21.54 5.96 -22.66
CA ASN A 236 -21.09 5.69 -24.02
C ASN A 236 -21.48 4.29 -24.51
N LEU A 237 -21.39 3.27 -23.66
CA LEU A 237 -21.85 1.91 -23.96
C LEU A 237 -23.34 1.85 -24.26
N THR A 238 -24.16 2.57 -23.50
CA THR A 238 -25.61 2.63 -23.74
C THR A 238 -25.95 3.35 -25.04
N ALA A 239 -25.27 4.47 -25.35
CA ALA A 239 -25.47 5.21 -26.58
C ALA A 239 -25.01 4.42 -27.82
N TRP A 240 -23.94 3.62 -27.69
CA TRP A 240 -23.49 2.73 -28.76
C TRP A 240 -24.47 1.59 -29.01
N GLN A 241 -24.99 0.97 -27.96
CA GLN A 241 -26.02 -0.09 -28.07
C GLN A 241 -27.32 0.41 -28.69
N ALA A 242 -27.68 1.67 -28.45
CA ALA A 242 -28.82 2.34 -29.07
C ALA A 242 -28.56 2.78 -30.53
N GLY A 243 -27.32 2.68 -31.02
CA GLY A 243 -26.93 3.13 -32.36
C GLY A 243 -26.80 4.66 -32.49
N GLU A 244 -26.84 5.38 -31.38
CA GLU A 244 -26.83 6.86 -31.32
C GLU A 244 -25.41 7.44 -31.39
N ALA A 245 -24.38 6.68 -31.01
CA ALA A 245 -23.01 7.13 -30.98
C ALA A 245 -21.98 6.03 -31.30
N SER A 246 -20.80 6.43 -31.76
CA SER A 246 -19.64 5.55 -31.88
C SER A 246 -19.00 5.26 -30.52
N LEU A 247 -18.49 4.04 -30.34
CA LEU A 247 -17.85 3.62 -29.10
C LEU A 247 -16.55 4.41 -28.84
N ASN A 248 -16.44 5.08 -27.69
CA ASN A 248 -15.23 5.81 -27.32
C ASN A 248 -14.10 4.84 -26.96
N VAL A 249 -12.96 5.02 -27.61
CA VAL A 249 -11.74 4.23 -27.35
C VAL A 249 -11.17 4.55 -25.97
N ILE A 250 -11.22 5.81 -25.54
CA ILE A 250 -10.79 6.22 -24.20
C ILE A 250 -11.93 5.93 -23.21
N SER A 251 -11.94 4.70 -22.72
CA SER A 251 -12.86 4.21 -21.71
C SER A 251 -12.11 3.74 -20.46
N GLN A 252 -12.83 3.48 -19.37
CA GLN A 252 -12.27 2.82 -18.19
C GLN A 252 -11.57 1.50 -18.56
N ALA A 253 -12.11 0.76 -19.53
CA ALA A 253 -11.54 -0.50 -20.01
C ALA A 253 -10.28 -0.30 -20.87
N PHE A 254 -10.07 0.88 -21.45
CA PHE A 254 -8.81 1.22 -22.11
C PHE A 254 -7.76 1.65 -21.07
N MET A 255 -8.13 2.49 -20.11
CA MET A 255 -7.21 3.02 -19.11
C MET A 255 -6.78 1.99 -18.04
N MET A 256 -7.64 1.04 -17.66
CA MET A 256 -7.31 0.05 -16.61
C MET A 256 -6.54 -1.18 -17.10
N PRO A 257 -7.01 -2.06 -18.00
CA PRO A 257 -6.23 -3.24 -18.40
C PRO A 257 -5.24 -3.01 -19.56
N LEU A 258 -5.53 -2.11 -20.51
CA LEU A 258 -4.72 -1.91 -21.72
C LEU A 258 -3.60 -0.87 -21.52
N CYS A 259 -3.90 0.25 -20.86
CA CYS A 259 -2.91 1.28 -20.52
C CYS A 259 -2.27 1.12 -19.14
N GLN A 260 -2.66 0.13 -18.32
CA GLN A 260 -1.82 -0.25 -17.20
C GLN A 260 -0.53 -0.90 -17.72
N TRP A 261 0.49 -0.05 -17.79
CA TRP A 261 1.90 -0.43 -17.71
C TRP A 261 2.19 -1.43 -16.57
N GLY A 262 1.29 -1.56 -15.58
CA GLY A 262 1.41 -2.48 -14.46
C GLY A 262 0.95 -3.93 -14.68
N VAL A 263 0.15 -4.27 -15.70
CA VAL A 263 -0.23 -5.69 -15.94
C VAL A 263 0.49 -6.24 -17.15
N LEU A 264 0.35 -5.62 -18.33
CA LEU A 264 1.08 -6.08 -19.52
C LEU A 264 2.59 -5.86 -19.40
N ALA A 265 3.05 -4.71 -18.86
CA ALA A 265 4.48 -4.49 -18.70
C ALA A 265 5.07 -5.23 -17.49
N THR A 266 4.30 -5.54 -16.45
CA THR A 266 4.76 -6.44 -15.38
C THR A 266 4.78 -7.90 -15.82
N VAL A 267 3.81 -8.35 -16.63
CA VAL A 267 3.86 -9.70 -17.25
C VAL A 267 5.01 -9.79 -18.24
N SER A 268 5.23 -8.76 -19.05
CA SER A 268 6.38 -8.67 -19.96
C SER A 268 7.70 -8.60 -19.18
N ALA A 269 7.80 -7.78 -18.14
CA ALA A 269 9.00 -7.71 -17.28
C ALA A 269 9.23 -9.02 -16.52
N CYS A 270 8.18 -9.67 -16.00
CA CYS A 270 8.26 -11.02 -15.43
C CYS A 270 8.74 -12.01 -16.48
N CYS A 271 8.19 -11.99 -17.70
CA CYS A 271 8.60 -12.86 -18.80
C CYS A 271 10.07 -12.61 -19.19
N CYS A 272 10.50 -11.36 -19.27
CA CYS A 272 11.90 -10.99 -19.50
C CYS A 272 12.81 -11.48 -18.37
N VAL A 273 12.39 -11.35 -17.11
CA VAL A 273 13.13 -11.91 -15.96
C VAL A 273 13.16 -13.44 -16.04
N PHE A 274 12.07 -14.11 -16.42
CA PHE A 274 12.02 -15.56 -16.59
C PHE A 274 12.92 -16.06 -17.72
N CYS A 275 12.91 -15.38 -18.88
CA CYS A 275 13.68 -15.80 -20.05
C CYS A 275 15.16 -15.42 -19.98
N PHE A 276 15.53 -14.34 -19.28
CA PHE A 276 16.88 -13.77 -19.35
C PHE A 276 17.61 -13.66 -18.00
N SER A 277 16.98 -13.95 -16.86
CA SER A 277 17.67 -13.88 -15.56
C SER A 277 18.50 -15.14 -15.29
N GLN A 278 19.82 -15.03 -15.44
CA GLN A 278 20.74 -16.14 -15.16
C GLN A 278 21.06 -16.30 -13.66
N LYS A 279 20.90 -15.26 -12.83
CA LYS A 279 21.17 -15.28 -11.37
C LYS A 279 20.36 -14.21 -10.65
N SER A 280 19.16 -14.53 -10.18
CA SER A 280 18.38 -13.66 -9.29
C SER A 280 17.78 -14.41 -8.11
N VAL A 281 17.59 -13.72 -6.98
CA VAL A 281 16.98 -14.25 -5.74
C VAL A 281 15.59 -14.86 -6.02
N THR A 282 14.89 -14.38 -7.04
CA THR A 282 13.61 -14.89 -7.56
C THR A 282 13.71 -16.30 -8.13
N THR A 283 14.78 -16.65 -8.86
CA THR A 283 15.02 -18.03 -9.36
C THR A 283 15.31 -19.03 -8.24
N SER A 284 15.98 -18.61 -7.15
CA SER A 284 16.23 -19.47 -5.99
C SER A 284 15.00 -19.64 -5.09
N CYS A 285 14.19 -18.60 -4.91
CA CYS A 285 12.94 -18.66 -4.14
C CYS A 285 11.90 -19.57 -4.81
N TRP A 286 11.83 -19.54 -6.16
CA TRP A 286 10.95 -20.43 -6.92
C TRP A 286 11.47 -21.86 -7.07
N ARG A 287 12.79 -22.10 -7.17
CA ARG A 287 13.34 -23.48 -7.07
C ARG A 287 13.07 -24.13 -5.72
N TRP A 288 13.00 -23.33 -4.65
CA TRP A 288 12.65 -23.84 -3.31
C TRP A 288 11.17 -24.21 -3.20
N LEU A 289 10.28 -23.51 -3.91
CA LEU A 289 8.84 -23.81 -3.99
C LEU A 289 8.52 -24.99 -4.91
N LEU A 290 9.30 -25.21 -5.98
CA LEU A 290 9.09 -26.32 -6.93
C LEU A 290 9.80 -27.63 -6.55
N CYS A 291 10.75 -27.63 -5.61
CA CYS A 291 11.42 -28.86 -5.13
C CYS A 291 10.84 -29.39 -3.80
N ARG A 292 9.70 -28.86 -3.34
CA ARG A 292 8.99 -29.33 -2.14
C ARG A 292 7.52 -29.69 -2.40
N TRP A 293 7.25 -30.16 -3.62
CA TRP A 293 6.15 -31.04 -3.98
C TRP A 293 6.71 -32.20 -4.79
#